data_AF-A0A7W2GJY2-F1
#
_entry.id   AF-A0A7W2GJY2-F1
#
_cell.length_a   1.000
_cell.length_b   1.000
_cell.length_c   1.000
_cell.angle_alpha   90.00
_cell.angle_beta   90.00
_cell.angle_gamma   90.00
#
_symmetry.space_group_name_H-M   'P 1'
#
loop_
_entity.id
_entity.type
_entity.pdbx_description
1 polymer ?
#
loop_
_entity_poly.entity_id
_entity_poly.type
_entity_poly.pdbx_seq_one_letter_code
_entity_poly.pdbx_strand_id
1 'polypeptide(L)'
;MAPDPLHLIRFLHTWPTEAVLSLTFITCCLSLYGFARFFGKSGLYVYGILALVVGNIQVLKGVLFSFSQTPIALGTLVFSSTFVASDILTECYGKKAALKGVWLGFGAMLLVTILMLLTLGIHPLDVPPTHADYHFLEAHRAMEVLFLPAPRLLLASLTAYLCSQCLDITIFAGLKTSRTNALWARATFSTALAFLVDNALFSVLAWVVLSPTPVSWDSLLWTYILGTYWIRLLVGLLFLPLLSLICRQLKGPPHVELS
;
A
#
# COMPACT_ATOMS: atom_id res chain seq x y z
N MET A 1 15.04 32.47 4.67
CA MET A 1 15.00 31.70 3.42
C MET A 1 14.37 30.36 3.76
N ALA A 2 13.10 30.14 3.41
CA ALA A 2 12.45 28.86 3.72
C ALA A 2 13.18 27.75 2.95
N PRO A 3 13.42 26.57 3.55
CA PRO A 3 14.04 25.46 2.83
C PRO A 3 13.13 25.08 1.66
N ASP A 4 13.62 25.29 0.44
CA ASP A 4 12.95 24.84 -0.78
C ASP A 4 12.83 23.30 -0.72
N PRO A 5 11.61 22.72 -0.80
CA PRO A 5 11.43 21.28 -0.84
C PRO A 5 12.29 20.59 -1.91
N LEU A 6 12.61 21.31 -3.00
CA LEU A 6 13.48 20.79 -4.06
C LEU A 6 14.91 20.54 -3.58
N HIS A 7 15.43 21.32 -2.63
CA HIS A 7 16.75 21.08 -2.04
C HIS A 7 16.79 19.75 -1.27
N LEU A 8 15.72 19.45 -0.52
CA LEU A 8 15.61 18.17 0.20
C LEU A 8 15.54 17.00 -0.79
N ILE A 9 14.75 17.11 -1.86
CA ILE A 9 14.66 16.07 -2.89
C ILE A 9 16.02 15.84 -3.56
N ARG A 10 16.72 16.91 -3.96
CA ARG A 10 18.05 16.83 -4.56
C ARG A 10 19.07 16.22 -3.61
N PHE A 11 19.00 16.54 -2.32
CA PHE A 11 19.83 15.93 -1.30
C PHE A 11 19.55 14.41 -1.19
N LEU A 12 18.29 13.99 -1.14
CA LEU A 12 17.92 12.57 -1.09
C LEU A 12 18.34 11.81 -2.36
N HIS A 13 18.41 12.46 -3.53
CA HIS A 13 18.94 11.83 -4.75
C HIS A 13 20.43 11.50 -4.68
N THR A 14 21.18 12.10 -3.75
CA THR A 14 22.60 11.76 -3.54
C THR A 14 22.78 10.45 -2.77
N TRP A 15 21.73 9.94 -2.12
CA TRP A 15 21.78 8.72 -1.32
C TRP A 15 21.47 7.48 -2.17
N PRO A 16 21.98 6.30 -1.78
CA PRO A 16 21.56 5.04 -2.39
C PRO A 16 20.04 4.84 -2.28
N THR A 17 19.43 4.26 -3.31
CA THR A 17 17.98 3.97 -3.35
C THR A 17 17.52 3.18 -2.11
N GLU A 18 18.33 2.22 -1.67
CA GLU A 18 18.09 1.36 -0.51
C GLU A 18 18.05 2.17 0.79
N ALA A 19 18.88 3.21 0.91
CA ALA A 19 18.90 4.08 2.09
C ALA A 19 17.62 4.92 2.18
N VAL A 20 17.17 5.49 1.05
CA VAL A 20 15.91 6.25 0.97
C VAL A 20 14.70 5.33 1.22
N LEU A 21 14.74 4.10 0.71
CA LEU A 21 13.71 3.09 0.99
C LEU A 21 13.67 2.73 2.48
N SER A 22 14.83 2.57 3.13
CA SER A 22 14.93 2.29 4.57
C SER A 22 14.37 3.45 5.41
N LEU A 23 14.64 4.69 5.01
CA LEU A 23 14.03 5.86 5.64
C LEU A 23 12.50 5.87 5.46
N THR A 24 12.02 5.47 4.29
CA THR A 24 10.57 5.33 4.02
C THR A 24 9.96 4.25 4.92
N PHE A 25 10.63 3.11 5.09
CA PHE A 25 10.22 2.05 6.01
C PHE A 25 10.10 2.55 7.45
N ILE A 26 11.13 3.22 7.95
CA ILE A 26 11.11 3.81 9.31
C ILE A 26 9.97 4.80 9.45
N THR A 27 9.73 5.63 8.43
CA THR A 27 8.61 6.59 8.42
C THR A 27 7.27 5.88 8.50
N CYS A 28 7.05 4.81 7.74
CA CYS A 28 5.84 3.97 7.86
C CYS A 28 5.71 3.34 9.25
N CYS A 29 6.79 2.82 9.84
CA CYS A 29 6.75 2.25 11.18
C CYS A 29 6.37 3.29 12.25
N LEU A 30 7.00 4.46 12.22
CA LEU A 30 6.77 5.54 13.19
C LEU A 30 5.37 6.13 13.03
N SER A 31 4.90 6.34 11.81
CA SER A 31 3.55 6.84 11.55
C SER A 31 2.49 5.82 11.96
N LEU A 32 2.61 4.54 11.57
CA LEU A 32 1.70 3.48 12.01
C LEU A 32 1.65 3.37 13.54
N TYR A 33 2.82 3.39 14.19
CA TYR A 33 2.93 3.41 15.64
C TYR A 33 2.21 4.62 16.26
N GLY A 34 2.47 5.83 15.75
CA GLY A 34 1.87 7.07 16.24
C GLY A 34 0.35 7.08 16.08
N PHE A 35 -0.16 6.73 14.90
CA PHE A 35 -1.60 6.64 14.65
C PHE A 35 -2.27 5.62 15.57
N ALA A 36 -1.66 4.45 15.76
CA ALA A 36 -2.17 3.44 16.69
C ALA A 36 -2.13 3.93 18.15
N ARG A 37 -1.04 4.55 18.58
CA ARG A 37 -0.83 4.97 19.98
C ARG A 37 -1.73 6.12 20.42
N PHE A 38 -1.93 7.11 19.55
CA PHE A 38 -2.68 8.32 19.87
C PHE A 38 -4.17 8.22 19.53
N PHE A 39 -4.53 7.49 18.47
CA PHE A 39 -5.91 7.44 17.96
C PHE A 39 -6.51 6.03 17.94
N GLY A 40 -5.76 5.00 18.36
CA GLY A 40 -6.24 3.62 18.47
C GLY A 40 -6.85 3.10 17.17
N LYS A 41 -8.06 2.55 17.27
CA LYS A 41 -8.83 2.00 16.15
C LYS A 41 -9.05 3.00 15.01
N SER A 42 -9.42 4.24 15.33
CA SER A 42 -9.67 5.27 14.31
C SER A 42 -8.39 5.67 13.60
N GLY A 43 -7.27 5.74 14.33
CA GLY A 43 -5.95 5.99 13.76
C GLY A 43 -5.53 4.93 12.75
N LEU A 44 -5.76 3.65 13.08
CA LEU A 44 -5.45 2.54 12.18
C LEU A 44 -6.28 2.59 10.89
N TYR A 45 -7.56 3.02 10.97
CA TYR A 45 -8.35 3.26 9.76
C TYR A 45 -7.78 4.38 8.90
N VAL A 46 -7.47 5.53 9.50
CA VAL A 46 -6.91 6.68 8.77
C VAL A 46 -5.57 6.31 8.13
N TYR A 47 -4.67 5.68 8.89
CA TYR A 47 -3.39 5.23 8.37
C TYR A 47 -3.56 4.25 7.21
N GLY A 48 -4.40 3.23 7.36
CA GLY A 48 -4.64 2.24 6.32
C GLY A 48 -5.17 2.85 5.02
N ILE A 49 -6.09 3.82 5.11
CA ILE A 49 -6.61 4.56 3.96
C ILE A 49 -5.51 5.41 3.30
N LEU A 50 -4.73 6.15 4.09
CA LEU A 50 -3.64 6.99 3.57
C LEU A 50 -2.58 6.13 2.86
N ALA A 51 -2.14 5.04 3.50
CA ALA A 51 -1.16 4.12 2.93
C ALA A 51 -1.68 3.45 1.66
N LEU A 52 -2.98 3.13 1.58
CA LEU A 52 -3.62 2.61 0.38
C LEU A 52 -3.56 3.63 -0.78
N VAL A 53 -4.02 4.87 -0.55
CA VAL A 53 -4.07 5.91 -1.58
C VAL A 53 -2.66 6.27 -2.05
N VAL A 54 -1.74 6.54 -1.11
CA VAL A 54 -0.35 6.90 -1.40
C VAL A 54 0.37 5.76 -2.12
N GLY A 55 0.19 4.51 -1.67
CA GLY A 55 0.78 3.34 -2.31
C GLY A 55 0.36 3.19 -3.77
N ASN A 56 -0.92 3.40 -4.08
CA ASN A 56 -1.44 3.34 -5.46
C ASN A 56 -0.89 4.45 -6.36
N ILE A 57 -0.60 5.63 -5.83
CA ILE A 57 0.05 6.70 -6.61
C ILE A 57 1.54 6.40 -6.82
N GLN A 58 2.23 5.94 -5.77
CA GLN A 58 3.66 5.67 -5.81
C GLN A 58 4.06 4.51 -6.73
N VAL A 59 3.14 3.59 -7.03
CA VAL A 59 3.38 2.45 -7.94
C VAL A 59 3.76 2.89 -9.35
N LEU A 60 3.37 4.09 -9.75
CA LEU A 60 3.71 4.66 -11.06
C LEU A 60 5.20 5.04 -11.17
N LYS A 61 5.91 5.11 -10.04
CA LYS A 61 7.35 5.41 -10.01
C LYS A 61 8.16 4.12 -9.93
N GLY A 62 8.77 3.71 -11.04
CA GLY A 62 9.75 2.63 -11.06
C GLY A 62 11.12 3.10 -10.60
N VAL A 63 11.87 2.21 -9.94
CA VAL A 63 13.28 2.45 -9.56
C VAL A 63 14.14 1.21 -9.81
N LEU A 64 15.42 1.43 -10.07
CA LEU A 64 16.42 0.37 -10.11
C LEU A 64 17.10 0.25 -8.74
N PHE A 65 17.22 -0.98 -8.28
CA PHE A 65 17.96 -1.32 -7.07
C PHE A 65 19.32 -1.88 -7.43
N SER A 66 20.31 -1.74 -6.54
CA SER A 66 21.67 -2.21 -6.79
C SER A 66 21.75 -3.73 -7.04
N PHE A 67 20.75 -4.48 -6.55
CA PHE A 67 20.65 -5.93 -6.68
C PHE A 67 19.72 -6.40 -7.83
N SER A 68 19.02 -5.49 -8.52
CA SER A 68 18.04 -5.84 -9.56
C SER A 68 18.32 -5.09 -10.86
N GLN A 69 18.38 -5.83 -11.97
CA GLN A 69 18.50 -5.24 -13.31
C GLN A 69 17.15 -4.84 -13.91
N THR A 70 16.04 -5.26 -13.31
CA THR A 70 14.69 -4.86 -13.72
C THR A 70 14.14 -3.75 -12.82
N PRO A 71 13.43 -2.76 -13.39
CA PRO A 71 12.75 -1.74 -12.60
C PRO A 71 11.70 -2.35 -11.68
N ILE A 72 11.72 -1.92 -10.42
CA ILE A 72 10.73 -2.32 -9.41
C ILE A 72 9.85 -1.12 -9.11
N ALA A 73 8.53 -1.34 -9.10
CA ALA A 73 7.57 -0.31 -8.75
C ALA A 73 7.67 0.08 -7.27
N LEU A 74 7.79 1.39 -7.00
CA LEU A 74 7.70 1.94 -5.65
C LEU A 74 6.25 1.83 -5.13
N GLY A 75 5.98 2.32 -3.93
CA GLY A 75 4.65 2.21 -3.32
C GLY A 75 4.33 0.85 -2.72
N THR A 76 4.97 -0.23 -3.19
CA THR A 76 4.85 -1.59 -2.65
C THR A 76 5.10 -1.64 -1.13
N LEU A 77 6.08 -0.88 -0.63
CA LEU A 77 6.38 -0.81 0.81
C LEU A 77 5.24 -0.17 1.61
N VAL A 78 4.78 1.00 1.16
CA VAL A 78 3.69 1.74 1.81
C VAL A 78 2.41 0.92 1.73
N PHE A 79 2.12 0.30 0.60
CA PHE A 79 0.98 -0.58 0.43
C PHE A 79 1.06 -1.82 1.34
N SER A 80 2.23 -2.47 1.48
CA SER A 80 2.40 -3.59 2.42
C SER A 80 2.11 -3.20 3.86
N SER A 81 2.36 -1.95 4.26
CA SER A 81 2.02 -1.47 5.61
C SER A 81 0.50 -1.45 5.88
N THR A 82 -0.35 -1.46 4.84
CA THR A 82 -1.81 -1.57 4.99
C THR A 82 -2.22 -2.93 5.54
N PHE A 83 -1.55 -4.02 5.14
CA PHE A 83 -1.78 -5.36 5.67
C PHE A 83 -1.43 -5.43 7.14
N VAL A 84 -0.31 -4.80 7.54
CA VAL A 84 0.08 -4.71 8.96
C VAL A 84 -0.98 -3.96 9.78
N ALA A 85 -1.52 -2.86 9.27
CA ALA A 85 -2.60 -2.14 9.93
C ALA A 85 -3.88 -2.99 10.04
N SER A 86 -4.20 -3.77 8.98
CA SER A 86 -5.33 -4.70 8.93
C SER A 86 -5.18 -5.86 9.94
N ASP A 87 -3.97 -6.41 10.07
CA ASP A 87 -3.64 -7.44 11.06
C ASP A 87 -3.78 -6.90 12.49
N ILE A 88 -3.28 -5.69 12.77
CA ILE A 88 -3.45 -5.05 14.08
C ILE A 88 -4.94 -4.85 14.38
N LEU A 89 -5.72 -4.38 13.40
CA LEU A 89 -7.18 -4.25 13.53
C LEU A 89 -7.84 -5.60 13.81
N THR A 90 -7.44 -6.65 13.10
CA THR A 90 -7.98 -8.00 13.26
C THR A 90 -7.64 -8.56 14.64
N GLU A 91 -6.41 -8.35 15.11
CA GLU A 91 -5.91 -8.91 16.35
C GLU A 91 -6.43 -8.19 17.60
N CYS A 92 -6.52 -6.86 17.56
CA CYS A 92 -6.93 -6.01 18.69
C CYS A 92 -8.42 -5.69 18.71
N TYR A 93 -9.06 -5.55 17.54
CA TYR A 93 -10.46 -5.09 17.43
C TYR A 93 -11.37 -6.09 16.71
N GLY A 94 -10.82 -7.22 16.24
CA GLY A 94 -11.55 -8.33 15.66
C GLY A 94 -11.84 -8.21 14.16
N LYS A 95 -12.25 -9.33 13.56
CA LYS A 95 -12.54 -9.46 12.11
C LYS A 95 -13.49 -8.39 11.56
N LYS A 96 -14.58 -8.10 12.27
CA LYS A 96 -15.57 -7.09 11.85
C LYS A 96 -14.95 -5.70 11.73
N ALA A 97 -14.03 -5.35 12.64
CA ALA A 97 -13.34 -4.06 12.61
C ALA A 97 -12.39 -3.96 11.43
N ALA A 98 -11.61 -5.02 11.15
CA ALA A 98 -10.70 -5.04 10.02
C ALA A 98 -11.43 -4.98 8.68
N LEU A 99 -12.50 -5.77 8.49
CA LEU A 99 -13.33 -5.72 7.27
C LEU A 99 -13.95 -4.33 7.06
N LYS A 100 -14.39 -3.66 8.13
CA LYS A 100 -14.84 -2.26 8.02
C LYS A 100 -13.73 -1.35 7.50
N GLY A 101 -12.49 -1.56 7.94
CA GLY A 101 -11.32 -0.83 7.44
C GLY A 101 -11.09 -1.02 5.94
N VAL A 102 -11.21 -2.27 5.46
CA VAL A 102 -11.08 -2.60 4.03
C VAL A 102 -12.15 -1.89 3.20
N TRP A 103 -13.42 -1.94 3.63
CA TRP A 103 -14.51 -1.24 2.92
C TRP A 103 -14.36 0.27 2.93
N LEU A 104 -13.89 0.86 4.04
CA LEU A 104 -13.57 2.29 4.10
C LEU A 104 -12.42 2.66 3.15
N GLY A 105 -11.36 1.84 3.10
CA GLY A 105 -10.25 1.99 2.16
C GLY A 105 -10.70 1.93 0.70
N PHE A 106 -11.47 0.91 0.35
CA PHE A 106 -12.06 0.77 -0.98
C PHE A 106 -12.92 1.98 -1.36
N GLY A 107 -13.84 2.40 -0.47
CA GLY A 107 -14.70 3.55 -0.70
C GLY A 107 -13.90 4.85 -0.86
N ALA A 108 -12.87 5.06 -0.04
CA ALA A 108 -12.00 6.23 -0.15
C ALA A 108 -11.22 6.26 -1.46
N MET A 109 -10.63 5.14 -1.88
CA MET A 109 -9.91 5.06 -3.14
C MET A 109 -10.83 5.29 -4.34
N LEU A 110 -12.04 4.71 -4.32
CA LEU A 110 -13.04 4.96 -5.36
C LEU A 110 -13.45 6.43 -5.42
N LEU A 111 -13.68 7.07 -4.26
CA LEU A 111 -14.02 8.49 -4.19
C LEU A 111 -12.88 9.37 -4.73
N VAL A 112 -11.63 9.11 -4.34
CA VAL A 112 -10.46 9.83 -4.87
C VAL A 112 -10.41 9.72 -6.38
N THR A 113 -10.56 8.52 -6.94
CA THR A 113 -10.59 8.33 -8.39
C THR A 113 -11.71 9.15 -9.05
N ILE A 114 -12.94 9.05 -8.55
CA ILE A 114 -14.08 9.77 -9.15
C ILE A 114 -13.84 11.28 -9.14
N LEU A 115 -13.40 11.83 -8.00
CA LEU A 115 -13.11 13.25 -7.88
C LEU A 115 -11.99 13.69 -8.82
N MET A 116 -10.94 12.88 -8.99
CA MET A 116 -9.86 13.19 -9.92
C MET A 116 -10.32 13.12 -11.38
N LEU A 117 -11.15 12.14 -11.76
CA LEU A 117 -11.72 12.06 -13.10
C LEU A 117 -12.65 13.24 -13.41
N LEU A 118 -13.48 13.66 -12.45
CA LEU A 118 -14.32 14.85 -12.60
C LEU A 118 -13.48 16.12 -12.73
N THR A 119 -12.40 16.22 -11.96
CA THR A 119 -11.47 17.36 -12.04
C THR A 119 -10.76 17.43 -13.39
N LEU A 120 -10.28 16.29 -13.91
CA LEU A 120 -9.61 16.19 -15.20
C LEU A 120 -10.58 16.32 -16.39
N GLY A 121 -11.86 16.04 -16.18
CA GLY A 121 -12.91 16.26 -17.18
C GLY A 121 -13.24 17.74 -17.42
N ILE A 122 -12.78 18.66 -16.56
CA ILE A 122 -12.89 20.09 -16.77
C ILE A 122 -11.79 20.53 -17.73
N HIS A 123 -12.15 21.26 -18.79
CA HIS A 123 -11.19 21.73 -19.79
C HIS A 123 -10.01 22.48 -19.14
N PRO A 124 -8.77 22.12 -19.49
CA PRO A 124 -7.60 22.82 -18.98
C PRO A 124 -7.49 24.24 -19.54
N LEU A 125 -6.72 25.07 -18.85
CA LEU A 125 -6.35 26.39 -19.35
C LEU A 125 -5.50 26.26 -20.62
N ASP A 126 -5.90 26.91 -21.70
CA ASP A 126 -5.14 26.95 -22.96
C ASP A 126 -4.35 28.25 -23.07
N VAL A 127 -3.08 28.20 -22.61
CA VAL A 127 -2.17 29.35 -22.60
C VAL A 127 -0.78 28.96 -23.10
N PRO A 128 -0.06 29.88 -23.77
CA PRO A 128 1.30 29.61 -24.26
C PRO A 128 2.30 29.45 -23.09
N PRO A 129 3.44 28.77 -23.30
CA PRO A 129 4.49 28.57 -22.29
C PRO A 129 5.05 29.84 -21.64
N THR A 130 4.92 30.98 -22.30
CA THR A 130 5.39 32.28 -21.81
C THR A 130 4.40 32.97 -20.87
N HIS A 131 3.18 32.44 -20.72
CA HIS A 131 2.14 33.03 -19.88
C HIS A 131 2.42 32.76 -18.39
N ALA A 132 2.16 33.73 -17.52
CA ALA A 132 2.38 33.59 -16.07
C ALA A 132 1.62 32.38 -15.46
N ASP A 133 0.45 32.09 -16.00
CA ASP A 133 -0.44 31.00 -15.57
C ASP A 133 -0.14 29.64 -16.19
N TYR A 134 0.94 29.50 -16.97
CA TYR A 134 1.30 28.23 -17.63
C TYR A 134 1.49 27.07 -16.63
N HIS A 135 1.88 27.37 -15.38
CA HIS A 135 2.04 26.39 -14.31
C HIS A 135 0.76 25.60 -14.00
N PHE A 136 -0.45 26.14 -14.24
CA PHE A 136 -1.70 25.40 -14.10
C PHE A 136 -1.86 24.31 -15.17
N LEU A 137 -1.39 24.57 -16.40
CA LEU A 137 -1.41 23.59 -17.49
C LEU A 137 -0.37 22.48 -17.25
N GLU A 138 0.80 22.81 -16.69
CA GLU A 138 1.79 21.81 -16.25
C GLU A 138 1.22 20.90 -15.15
N ALA A 139 0.52 21.49 -14.15
CA ALA A 139 -0.13 20.73 -13.10
C ALA A 139 -1.22 19.80 -13.65
N HIS A 140 -2.03 20.27 -14.61
CA HIS A 140 -3.03 19.43 -15.30
C HIS A 140 -2.38 18.21 -15.95
N ARG A 141 -1.34 18.41 -16.76
CA ARG A 141 -0.61 17.30 -17.42
C ARG A 141 0.00 16.33 -16.41
N ALA A 142 0.54 16.82 -15.30
CA ALA A 142 1.05 15.97 -14.23
C ALA A 142 -0.07 15.13 -13.59
N MET A 143 -1.23 15.71 -13.35
CA MET A 143 -2.40 14.98 -12.83
C MET A 143 -2.92 13.95 -13.84
N GLU A 144 -2.93 14.24 -15.14
CA GLU A 144 -3.24 13.25 -16.18
C GLU A 144 -2.27 12.06 -16.10
N VAL A 145 -0.97 12.30 -15.97
CA VAL A 145 0.01 11.21 -15.83
C VAL A 145 -0.18 10.40 -14.55
N LEU A 146 -0.70 11.00 -13.46
CA LEU A 146 -0.89 10.30 -12.19
C LEU A 146 -2.23 9.54 -12.08
N PHE A 147 -3.30 10.05 -12.69
CA PHE A 147 -4.66 9.56 -12.47
C PHE A 147 -5.36 9.04 -13.72
N LEU A 148 -4.84 9.36 -14.91
CA LEU A 148 -5.31 8.82 -16.19
C LEU A 148 -4.65 7.51 -16.65
N PRO A 149 -3.55 6.95 -16.06
CA PRO A 149 -3.03 5.63 -16.43
C PRO A 149 -3.99 4.50 -16.04
N ALA A 150 -5.02 4.41 -16.86
CA ALA A 150 -5.85 3.28 -17.15
C ALA A 150 -6.82 2.86 -16.02
N PRO A 151 -8.12 3.18 -16.17
CA PRO A 151 -9.20 2.59 -15.37
C PRO A 151 -9.05 1.07 -15.17
N ARG A 152 -8.43 0.36 -16.12
CA ARG A 152 -8.05 -1.05 -15.98
C ARG A 152 -7.13 -1.35 -14.78
N LEU A 153 -6.09 -0.55 -14.55
CA LEU A 153 -5.13 -0.76 -13.46
C LEU A 153 -5.78 -0.47 -12.13
N LEU A 154 -6.65 0.55 -12.09
CA LEU A 154 -7.48 0.80 -10.93
C LEU A 154 -8.45 -0.35 -10.66
N LEU A 155 -9.19 -0.83 -11.66
CA LEU A 155 -10.11 -1.96 -11.49
C LEU A 155 -9.38 -3.23 -11.05
N ALA A 156 -8.21 -3.51 -11.64
CA ALA A 156 -7.36 -4.63 -11.26
C ALA A 156 -6.87 -4.49 -9.80
N SER A 157 -6.34 -3.32 -9.42
CA SER A 157 -5.82 -3.07 -8.06
C SER A 157 -6.91 -3.10 -7.00
N LEU A 158 -8.07 -2.51 -7.24
CA LEU A 158 -9.19 -2.52 -6.30
C LEU A 158 -9.76 -3.93 -6.11
N THR A 159 -9.87 -4.71 -7.19
CA THR A 159 -10.34 -6.10 -7.13
C THR A 159 -9.32 -6.98 -6.39
N ALA A 160 -8.04 -6.85 -6.72
CA ALA A 160 -6.96 -7.56 -6.04
C ALA A 160 -6.93 -7.22 -4.55
N TYR A 161 -6.97 -5.94 -4.20
CA TYR A 161 -6.99 -5.42 -2.83
C TYR A 161 -8.17 -5.98 -2.02
N LEU A 162 -9.40 -5.92 -2.55
CA LEU A 162 -10.57 -6.44 -1.83
C LEU A 162 -10.45 -7.93 -1.56
N CYS A 163 -10.08 -8.71 -2.56
CA CYS A 163 -9.93 -10.15 -2.44
C CYS A 163 -8.79 -10.53 -1.48
N SER A 164 -7.61 -9.91 -1.64
CA SER A 164 -6.42 -10.21 -0.84
C SER A 164 -6.60 -9.81 0.62
N GLN A 165 -7.12 -8.62 0.90
CA GLN A 165 -7.37 -8.15 2.27
C GLN A 165 -8.45 -8.98 2.98
N CYS A 166 -9.55 -9.29 2.29
CA CYS A 166 -10.61 -10.11 2.89
C CYS A 166 -10.11 -11.54 3.19
N LEU A 167 -9.25 -12.08 2.32
CA LEU A 167 -8.60 -13.37 2.51
C LEU A 167 -7.66 -13.35 3.71
N ASP A 168 -6.76 -12.35 3.78
CA ASP A 168 -5.82 -12.15 4.88
C ASP A 168 -6.54 -12.13 6.23
N ILE A 169 -7.52 -11.22 6.38
CA ILE A 169 -8.31 -11.07 7.61
C ILE A 169 -9.02 -12.39 7.98
N THR A 170 -9.55 -13.11 6.99
CA THR A 170 -10.30 -14.35 7.24
C THR A 170 -9.38 -15.47 7.69
N ILE A 171 -8.22 -15.63 7.05
CA ILE A 171 -7.21 -16.63 7.42
C ILE A 171 -6.63 -16.29 8.79
N PHE A 172 -6.22 -15.03 9.01
CA PHE A 172 -5.65 -14.58 10.27
C PHE A 172 -6.62 -14.82 11.45
N ALA A 173 -7.89 -14.43 11.27
CA ALA A 173 -8.92 -14.63 12.29
C ALA A 173 -9.23 -16.12 12.50
N GLY A 174 -9.20 -16.95 11.45
CA GLY A 174 -9.41 -18.40 11.55
C GLY A 174 -8.29 -19.11 12.30
N LEU A 175 -7.03 -18.75 12.02
CA LEU A 175 -5.86 -19.33 12.68
C LEU A 175 -5.77 -18.98 14.16
N LYS A 176 -6.34 -17.83 14.57
CA LYS A 176 -6.47 -17.45 15.97
C LYS A 176 -7.31 -18.45 16.77
N THR A 177 -8.36 -18.98 16.16
CA THR A 177 -9.25 -19.97 16.79
C THR A 177 -8.65 -21.39 16.73
N SER A 178 -7.82 -21.67 15.73
CA SER A 178 -7.28 -23.00 15.42
C SER A 178 -5.90 -23.29 16.03
N ARG A 179 -5.69 -23.00 17.33
CA ARG A 179 -4.55 -23.51 18.12
C ARG A 179 -3.16 -22.90 17.84
N THR A 180 -3.01 -21.98 16.87
CA THR A 180 -1.70 -21.32 16.61
C THR A 180 -1.51 -20.10 17.52
N ASN A 181 -0.78 -20.28 18.62
CA ASN A 181 -0.58 -19.22 19.61
C ASN A 181 0.37 -18.09 19.15
N ALA A 182 1.28 -18.38 18.22
CA ALA A 182 2.26 -17.41 17.75
C ALA A 182 1.63 -16.36 16.82
N LEU A 183 1.52 -15.11 17.30
CA LEU A 183 1.05 -13.97 16.53
C LEU A 183 1.82 -13.78 15.21
N TRP A 184 3.15 -13.96 15.26
CA TRP A 184 4.01 -13.82 14.10
C TRP A 184 3.69 -14.87 13.02
N ALA A 185 3.45 -16.13 13.40
CA ALA A 185 3.16 -17.20 12.46
C ALA A 185 1.82 -16.98 11.76
N ARG A 186 0.81 -16.51 12.50
CA ARG A 186 -0.51 -16.16 11.93
C ARG A 186 -0.39 -15.02 10.92
N ALA A 187 0.26 -13.93 11.29
CA ALA A 187 0.49 -12.76 10.43
C ALA A 187 1.25 -13.13 9.16
N THR A 188 2.38 -13.83 9.31
CA THR A 188 3.20 -14.22 8.15
C THR A 188 2.44 -15.13 7.20
N PHE A 189 1.74 -16.15 7.71
CA PHE A 189 1.03 -17.09 6.84
C PHE A 189 -0.15 -16.46 6.11
N SER A 190 -0.98 -15.66 6.81
CA SER A 190 -2.11 -14.99 6.19
C SER A 190 -1.65 -13.98 5.14
N THR A 191 -0.67 -13.14 5.50
CA THR A 191 -0.11 -12.12 4.60
C THR A 191 0.59 -12.76 3.39
N ALA A 192 1.32 -13.86 3.58
CA ALA A 192 2.00 -14.56 2.50
C ALA A 192 1.03 -15.10 1.44
N LEU A 193 -0.11 -15.67 1.87
CA LEU A 193 -1.16 -16.12 0.93
C LEU A 193 -1.88 -14.93 0.29
N ALA A 194 -2.13 -13.88 1.07
CA ALA A 194 -2.78 -12.68 0.57
C ALA A 194 -1.96 -11.97 -0.50
N PHE A 195 -0.65 -11.82 -0.32
CA PHE A 195 0.24 -11.24 -1.33
C PHE A 195 0.30 -12.06 -2.61
N LEU A 196 0.26 -13.40 -2.51
CA LEU A 196 0.24 -14.26 -3.69
C LEU A 196 -1.05 -14.03 -4.50
N VAL A 197 -2.20 -14.01 -3.81
CA VAL A 197 -3.51 -13.76 -4.43
C VAL A 197 -3.60 -12.35 -4.99
N ASP A 198 -3.10 -11.34 -4.26
CA ASP A 198 -3.05 -9.94 -4.69
C ASP A 198 -2.27 -9.80 -6.00
N ASN A 199 -1.04 -10.31 -6.02
CA ASN A 199 -0.18 -10.26 -7.21
C ASN A 199 -0.78 -11.03 -8.38
N ALA A 200 -1.36 -12.21 -8.14
CA ALA A 200 -1.96 -13.03 -9.18
C ALA A 200 -3.20 -12.35 -9.79
N LEU A 201 -4.14 -11.90 -8.96
CA LEU A 201 -5.34 -11.21 -9.42
C LEU A 201 -5.00 -9.91 -10.14
N PHE A 202 -4.12 -9.09 -9.56
CA PHE A 202 -3.69 -7.85 -10.19
C PHE A 202 -3.04 -8.12 -11.54
N SER A 203 -2.07 -9.04 -11.61
CA SER A 203 -1.31 -9.29 -12.83
C SER A 203 -2.17 -9.88 -13.94
N VAL A 204 -3.06 -10.84 -13.61
CA VAL A 204 -3.98 -11.43 -14.59
C VAL A 204 -4.98 -10.38 -15.10
N LEU A 205 -5.56 -9.57 -14.21
CA LEU A 205 -6.51 -8.55 -14.63
C LEU A 205 -5.84 -7.44 -15.44
N ALA A 206 -4.72 -6.92 -14.97
CA ALA A 206 -4.02 -5.80 -15.60
C ALA A 206 -3.39 -6.17 -16.95
N TRP A 207 -2.75 -7.35 -17.04
CA TRP A 207 -1.88 -7.70 -18.17
C TRP A 207 -2.43 -8.76 -19.12
N VAL A 208 -3.51 -9.46 -18.75
CA VAL A 208 -4.15 -10.48 -19.61
C VAL A 208 -5.58 -10.11 -19.96
N VAL A 209 -6.43 -9.89 -18.95
CA VAL A 209 -7.88 -9.71 -19.17
C VAL A 209 -8.21 -8.32 -19.69
N LEU A 210 -7.63 -7.28 -19.10
CA LEU A 210 -7.93 -5.88 -19.43
C LEU A 210 -6.86 -5.23 -20.32
N SER A 211 -5.85 -5.99 -20.75
CA SER A 211 -4.78 -5.49 -21.62
C SER A 211 -5.13 -5.72 -23.09
N PRO A 212 -5.01 -4.68 -23.96
CA PRO A 212 -5.14 -4.85 -25.42
C PRO A 212 -4.08 -5.79 -26.00
N THR A 213 -2.91 -5.86 -25.36
CA THR A 213 -1.79 -6.74 -25.74
C THR A 213 -1.46 -7.64 -24.54
N PRO A 214 -2.02 -8.86 -24.49
CA PRO A 214 -1.75 -9.78 -23.39
C PRO A 214 -0.27 -10.18 -23.31
N VAL A 215 0.26 -10.20 -22.09
CA VAL A 215 1.64 -10.63 -21.82
C VAL A 215 1.70 -12.17 -21.76
N SER A 216 2.86 -12.76 -22.09
CA SER A 216 3.05 -14.22 -21.99
C SER A 216 2.92 -14.74 -20.55
N TRP A 217 2.43 -15.97 -20.40
CA TRP A 217 2.26 -16.62 -19.08
C TRP A 217 3.58 -16.73 -18.31
N ASP A 218 4.69 -17.00 -18.99
CA ASP A 218 6.01 -17.05 -18.36
C ASP A 218 6.41 -15.70 -17.75
N SER A 219 6.23 -14.61 -18.51
CA SER A 219 6.55 -13.27 -18.02
C SER A 219 5.63 -12.88 -16.87
N LEU A 220 4.33 -13.21 -16.98
CA LEU A 220 3.33 -12.96 -15.95
C LEU A 220 3.69 -13.63 -14.62
N LEU A 221 4.03 -14.92 -14.66
CA LEU A 221 4.37 -15.70 -13.46
C LEU A 221 5.71 -15.26 -12.85
N TRP A 222 6.78 -15.23 -13.64
CA TRP A 222 8.13 -15.04 -13.12
C TRP A 222 8.45 -13.57 -12.82
N THR A 223 7.96 -12.64 -13.65
CA THR A 223 8.28 -11.21 -13.49
C THR A 223 7.26 -10.51 -12.61
N TYR A 224 5.97 -10.60 -12.94
CA TYR A 224 4.95 -9.79 -12.27
C TYR A 224 4.47 -10.41 -10.96
N ILE A 225 4.17 -11.72 -10.94
CA ILE A 225 3.67 -12.38 -9.74
C ILE A 225 4.81 -12.65 -8.75
N LEU A 226 5.80 -13.45 -9.14
CA LEU A 226 6.84 -13.90 -8.22
C LEU A 226 7.95 -12.86 -8.00
N GLY A 227 8.22 -12.00 -8.99
CA GLY A 227 9.29 -11.00 -8.91
C GLY A 227 9.11 -10.02 -7.75
N THR A 228 7.88 -9.56 -7.51
CA THR A 228 7.58 -8.63 -6.39
C THR A 228 7.16 -9.35 -5.11
N TYR A 229 6.73 -10.61 -5.21
CA TYR A 229 6.21 -11.40 -4.09
C TYR A 229 7.22 -11.54 -2.94
N TRP A 230 8.46 -11.94 -3.26
CA TRP A 230 9.50 -12.17 -2.26
C TRP A 230 9.89 -10.90 -1.52
N ILE A 231 9.94 -9.77 -2.22
CA ILE A 231 10.23 -8.46 -1.64
C ILE A 231 9.10 -8.07 -0.68
N ARG A 232 7.84 -8.25 -1.08
CA ARG A 232 6.68 -7.98 -0.22
C ARG A 232 6.69 -8.85 1.03
N LEU A 233 7.02 -10.14 0.88
CA LEU A 233 7.11 -11.06 2.01
C LEU A 233 8.21 -10.65 3.00
N LEU A 234 9.40 -10.31 2.50
CA LEU A 234 10.51 -9.80 3.31
C LEU A 234 10.08 -8.54 4.08
N VAL A 235 9.47 -7.57 3.40
CA VAL A 235 8.96 -6.34 4.02
C VAL A 235 7.92 -6.65 5.09
N GLY A 236 7.00 -7.60 4.85
CA GLY A 236 6.03 -8.06 5.83
C GLY A 236 6.68 -8.63 7.09
N LEU A 237 7.74 -9.44 6.93
CA LEU A 237 8.52 -9.98 8.05
C LEU A 237 9.17 -8.86 8.88
N LEU A 238 9.70 -7.83 8.22
CA LEU A 238 10.31 -6.67 8.91
C LEU A 238 9.30 -5.88 9.73
N PHE A 239 8.00 -5.90 9.38
CA PHE A 239 6.94 -5.25 10.15
C PHE A 239 6.45 -6.05 11.36
N LEU A 240 6.78 -7.35 11.49
CA LEU A 240 6.31 -8.19 12.60
C LEU A 240 6.67 -7.67 14.00
N PRO A 241 7.89 -7.16 14.27
CA PRO A 241 8.22 -6.60 15.58
C PRO A 241 7.29 -5.44 15.94
N LEU A 242 7.01 -4.56 14.97
CA LEU A 242 6.13 -3.42 15.15
C LEU A 242 4.68 -3.85 15.43
N LEU A 243 4.17 -4.83 14.67
CA LEU A 243 2.85 -5.41 14.89
C LEU A 243 2.73 -5.95 16.31
N SER A 244 3.71 -6.73 16.76
CA SER A 244 3.70 -7.31 18.11
C SER A 244 3.75 -6.24 19.21
N LEU A 245 4.52 -5.17 19.00
CA LEU A 245 4.64 -4.04 19.91
C LEU A 245 3.30 -3.30 20.04
N ILE A 246 2.69 -2.93 18.92
CA ILE A 246 1.41 -2.20 18.90
C ILE A 246 0.31 -3.06 19.53
N CYS A 247 0.22 -4.35 19.19
CA CYS A 247 -0.78 -5.23 19.75
C CYS A 247 -0.63 -5.40 21.28
N ARG A 248 0.59 -5.48 21.80
CA ARG A 248 0.86 -5.51 23.25
C ARG A 248 0.40 -4.22 23.94
N GLN A 249 0.66 -3.07 23.33
CA GLN A 249 0.25 -1.78 23.90
C GLN A 249 -1.27 -1.60 23.90
N LEU A 250 -1.96 -1.97 22.81
CA LEU A 250 -3.40 -1.76 22.67
C LEU A 250 -4.25 -2.74 23.49
N LYS A 251 -3.74 -3.95 23.78
CA LYS A 251 -4.45 -4.93 24.60
C LYS A 251 -4.26 -4.74 26.10
N GLY A 252 -3.29 -3.93 26.53
CA GLY A 252 -2.87 -3.84 27.93
C GLY A 252 -2.08 -5.07 28.39
N PRO A 253 -1.50 -5.07 29.62
CA PRO A 253 -0.90 -6.26 30.19
C PRO A 253 -1.96 -7.36 30.29
N PRO A 254 -1.60 -8.64 30.08
CA PRO A 254 -2.53 -9.73 30.35
C PRO A 254 -2.99 -9.58 31.80
N HIS A 255 -4.31 -9.48 32.01
CA HIS A 255 -4.86 -9.64 33.34
C HIS A 255 -4.37 -11.01 33.83
N VAL A 256 -3.49 -11.02 34.82
CA VAL A 256 -3.22 -12.21 35.60
C VAL A 256 -4.55 -12.53 36.25
N GLU A 257 -5.31 -13.46 35.67
CA GLU A 257 -6.44 -14.09 36.36
C GLU A 257 -5.85 -14.80 37.58
N LEU A 258 -5.80 -14.06 38.70
CA LEU A 258 -5.62 -14.62 40.03
C LEU A 258 -6.97 -15.23 40.43
N SER A 259 -7.19 -16.50 40.10
CA SER A 259 -8.05 -17.43 40.86
C SER A 259 -8.01 -18.82 40.23
#